data_AF-A0A6M0C3Q4-F1
#
_entry.id   AF-A0A6M0C3Q4-F1
#
_cell.length_a   1.000
_cell.length_b   1.000
_cell.length_c   1.000
_cell.angle_alpha   90.00
_cell.angle_beta   90.00
_cell.angle_gamma   90.00
#
_symmetry.space_group_name_H-M   'P 1'
#
loop_
_entity.id
_entity.type
_entity.pdbx_description
1 polymer ?
#
loop_
_entity_poly.entity_id
_entity_poly.type
_entity_poly.pdbx_seq_one_letter_code
_entity_poly.pdbx_strand_id
1 'polypeptide(L)'
;MKTDNCPICQSREFSYYQAGQNYTLAKCRQCGMVWDNNPPIEPTAIYQANYYQNEGGKGGYSDYLASMKMNSKTFRRRLLTAQRKLRSDRPLLLDVGCALGDCLLEAKKLGWENPQGLEVSEYADQKKGVAKGLLPFFPGKNSIKNGALTKAKPV
;
A
#
# COMPACT_ATOMS: atom_id res chain seq x y z
N MET A 1 -13.29 15.66 -4.13
CA MET A 1 -13.94 16.24 -5.33
C MET A 1 -14.69 15.12 -6.04
N LYS A 2 -15.93 15.36 -6.49
CA LYS A 2 -16.75 14.33 -7.13
C LYS A 2 -16.14 13.87 -8.46
N THR A 3 -16.11 12.57 -8.72
CA THR A 3 -15.50 11.97 -9.92
C THR A 3 -16.52 11.15 -10.71
N ASP A 4 -17.18 11.79 -11.68
CA ASP A 4 -18.24 11.17 -12.50
C ASP A 4 -17.70 10.39 -13.73
N ASN A 5 -16.38 10.17 -13.80
CA ASN A 5 -15.72 9.35 -14.81
C ASN A 5 -15.17 8.07 -14.16
N CYS A 6 -15.34 6.93 -14.85
CA CYS A 6 -14.78 5.66 -14.39
C CYS A 6 -13.24 5.72 -14.33
N PRO A 7 -12.59 5.31 -13.22
CA PRO A 7 -11.13 5.37 -13.10
C PRO A 7 -10.38 4.35 -13.98
N ILE A 8 -11.09 3.39 -14.59
CA ILE A 8 -10.49 2.33 -15.42
C ILE A 8 -10.67 2.63 -16.91
N CYS A 9 -11.90 2.83 -17.37
CA CYS A 9 -12.20 3.02 -18.80
C CYS A 9 -12.62 4.45 -19.17
N GLN A 10 -12.64 5.37 -18.20
CA GLN A 10 -12.99 6.80 -18.38
C GLN A 10 -14.42 7.09 -18.86
N SER A 11 -15.25 6.07 -19.08
CA SER A 11 -16.68 6.25 -19.37
C SER A 11 -17.38 7.09 -18.31
N ARG A 12 -18.31 7.93 -18.77
CA ARG A 12 -19.24 8.70 -17.92
C ARG A 12 -20.55 7.97 -17.66
N GLU A 13 -20.72 6.77 -18.22
CA GLU A 13 -21.92 5.96 -18.05
C GLU A 13 -21.79 5.09 -16.80
N PHE A 14 -22.52 5.45 -15.76
CA PHE A 14 -22.58 4.68 -14.53
C PHE A 14 -24.00 4.59 -13.96
N SER A 15 -24.18 3.65 -13.04
CA SER A 15 -25.33 3.53 -12.15
C SER A 15 -24.85 3.59 -10.70
N TYR A 16 -25.76 3.71 -9.74
CA TYR A 16 -25.41 3.61 -8.33
C TYR A 16 -25.47 2.15 -7.85
N TYR A 17 -24.52 1.77 -6.99
CA TYR A 17 -24.41 0.49 -6.30
C TYR A 17 -24.57 0.71 -4.80
N GLN A 18 -25.50 0.01 -4.16
CA GLN A 18 -25.76 0.13 -2.72
C GLN A 18 -24.70 -0.64 -1.93
N ALA A 19 -23.80 0.06 -1.25
CA ALA A 19 -22.67 -0.50 -0.48
C ALA A 19 -22.90 -0.45 1.04
N GLY A 20 -24.14 -0.24 1.48
CA GLY A 20 -24.55 -0.17 2.88
C GLY A 20 -25.90 0.54 3.01
N GLN A 21 -26.43 0.70 4.21
CA GLN A 21 -27.75 1.32 4.39
C GLN A 21 -27.79 2.78 3.89
N ASN A 22 -26.71 3.54 4.10
CA ASN A 22 -26.61 4.96 3.73
C ASN A 22 -25.31 5.24 2.93
N TYR A 23 -24.86 4.29 2.13
CA TYR A 23 -23.62 4.43 1.37
C TYR A 23 -23.77 3.85 -0.03
N THR A 24 -23.55 4.69 -1.03
CA THR A 24 -23.66 4.34 -2.46
C THR A 24 -22.33 4.58 -3.15
N LEU A 25 -21.98 3.66 -4.04
CA LEU A 25 -20.82 3.77 -4.92
C LEU A 25 -21.30 3.93 -6.37
N ALA A 26 -20.48 4.50 -7.25
CA ALA A 26 -20.73 4.46 -8.68
C ALA A 26 -20.32 3.08 -9.23
N LYS A 27 -21.06 2.57 -10.22
CA LYS A 27 -20.76 1.34 -10.97
C LYS A 27 -20.79 1.63 -12.46
N CYS A 28 -19.67 1.41 -13.14
CA CYS A 28 -19.53 1.68 -14.57
C CYS A 28 -20.40 0.71 -15.36
N ARG A 29 -21.17 1.22 -16.32
CA ARG A 29 -22.00 0.41 -17.22
C ARG A 29 -21.20 -0.29 -18.32
N GLN A 30 -19.98 0.18 -18.60
CA GLN A 30 -19.13 -0.38 -19.65
C GLN A 30 -18.18 -1.46 -19.14
N CYS A 31 -17.35 -1.15 -18.14
CA CYS A 31 -16.34 -2.10 -17.62
C CYS A 31 -16.71 -2.76 -16.28
N GLY A 32 -17.81 -2.36 -15.66
CA GLY A 32 -18.27 -2.93 -14.38
C GLY A 32 -17.53 -2.45 -13.12
N MET A 33 -16.50 -1.60 -13.24
CA MET A 33 -15.78 -1.04 -12.09
C MET A 33 -16.74 -0.36 -11.11
N VAL A 34 -16.58 -0.63 -9.81
CA VAL A 34 -17.29 0.05 -8.72
C VAL A 34 -16.31 0.95 -7.98
N TRP A 35 -16.64 2.23 -7.80
CA TRP A 35 -15.77 3.19 -7.11
C TRP A 35 -16.56 4.20 -6.29
N ASP A 36 -15.91 4.79 -5.29
CA ASP A 36 -16.46 5.95 -4.60
C ASP A 36 -16.29 7.18 -5.50
N ASN A 37 -17.39 7.66 -6.07
CA ASN A 37 -17.40 8.85 -6.91
C ASN A 37 -17.52 10.14 -6.11
N ASN A 38 -17.55 10.06 -4.77
CA ASN A 38 -17.49 11.20 -3.87
C ASN A 38 -16.51 10.94 -2.72
N PRO A 39 -15.22 10.72 -3.03
CA PRO A 39 -14.22 10.41 -2.01
C PRO A 39 -14.02 11.62 -1.06
N PRO A 40 -13.52 11.37 0.16
CA PRO A 40 -13.13 12.43 1.08
C PRO A 40 -12.12 13.37 0.43
N ILE A 41 -12.15 14.64 0.83
CA ILE A 41 -11.28 15.69 0.27
C ILE A 41 -9.81 15.36 0.51
N GLU A 42 -9.50 14.85 1.70
CA GLU A 42 -8.15 14.43 2.10
C GLU A 42 -8.13 12.93 2.39
N PRO A 43 -7.88 12.06 1.38
CA PRO A 43 -7.86 10.61 1.56
C PRO A 43 -6.79 10.14 2.57
N THR A 44 -5.70 10.90 2.71
CA THR A 44 -4.61 10.60 3.65
C THR A 44 -5.01 10.75 5.11
N ALA A 45 -6.05 11.54 5.41
CA ALA A 45 -6.58 11.71 6.75
C ALA A 45 -7.15 10.42 7.36
N ILE A 46 -7.44 9.40 6.53
CA ILE A 46 -7.93 8.09 7.00
C ILE A 46 -6.79 7.21 7.52
N TYR A 47 -5.55 7.39 7.04
CA TYR A 47 -4.41 6.51 7.35
C TYR A 47 -3.61 6.96 8.59
N GLN A 48 -4.32 7.41 9.63
CA GLN A 48 -3.73 7.87 10.89
C GLN A 48 -3.56 6.70 11.88
N ALA A 49 -3.00 6.96 13.08
CA ALA A 49 -2.75 5.93 14.08
C ALA A 49 -4.00 5.09 14.44
N ASN A 50 -5.17 5.74 14.51
CA ASN A 50 -6.45 5.09 14.76
C ASN A 50 -6.84 4.05 13.68
N TYR A 51 -6.35 4.16 12.44
CA TYR A 51 -6.53 3.14 11.41
C TYR A 51 -5.97 1.78 11.85
N TYR A 52 -4.84 1.80 12.56
CA TYR A 52 -4.11 0.60 12.99
C TYR A 52 -4.52 0.12 14.39
N GLN A 53 -5.04 1.03 15.23
CA GLN A 53 -5.25 0.80 16.67
C GLN A 53 -6.72 0.58 17.06
N ASN A 54 -7.64 0.43 16.12
CA ASN A 54 -9.06 0.32 16.44
C ASN A 54 -9.40 -0.99 17.21
N GLU A 55 -9.79 -0.83 18.48
CA GLU A 55 -10.41 -1.86 19.32
C GLU A 55 -11.90 -2.09 18.96
N GLY A 56 -12.53 -1.17 18.24
CA GLY A 56 -13.94 -1.22 17.82
C GLY A 56 -14.11 -1.79 16.42
N GLY A 57 -14.49 -3.07 16.30
CA GLY A 57 -14.64 -3.83 15.06
C GLY A 57 -15.69 -3.35 14.05
N LYS A 58 -15.58 -2.12 13.54
CA LYS A 58 -16.35 -1.61 12.40
C LYS A 58 -15.54 -1.43 11.12
N GLY A 59 -14.24 -1.67 11.15
CA GLY A 59 -13.42 -1.99 9.97
C GLY A 59 -13.02 -3.46 10.06
N GLY A 60 -12.93 -4.19 8.93
CA GLY A 60 -12.68 -5.64 8.85
C GLY A 60 -11.34 -6.14 9.40
N TYR A 61 -10.70 -5.39 10.29
CA TYR A 61 -9.44 -5.69 10.96
C TYR A 61 -9.56 -5.32 12.44
N SER A 62 -10.36 -6.06 13.19
CA SER A 62 -10.27 -6.08 14.65
C SER A 62 -8.86 -6.58 15.01
N ASP A 63 -8.04 -5.68 15.52
CA ASP A 63 -6.63 -5.88 15.87
C ASP A 63 -5.71 -6.23 14.67
N TYR A 64 -5.27 -5.18 13.97
CA TYR A 64 -4.29 -5.30 12.88
C TYR A 64 -3.02 -6.02 13.36
N LEU A 65 -2.58 -5.77 14.60
CA LEU A 65 -1.40 -6.42 15.18
C LEU A 65 -1.57 -7.93 15.36
N ALA A 66 -2.75 -8.39 15.76
CA ALA A 66 -3.06 -9.81 15.87
C ALA A 66 -3.19 -10.48 14.49
N SER A 67 -3.83 -9.81 13.52
CA SER A 67 -4.00 -10.33 12.15
C SER A 67 -2.71 -10.29 11.31
N MET A 68 -1.73 -9.46 11.65
CA MET A 68 -0.40 -9.40 11.01
C MET A 68 0.36 -10.73 11.07
N LYS A 69 0.33 -11.46 12.21
CA LYS A 69 0.96 -12.79 12.31
C LYS A 69 0.35 -13.79 11.32
N MET A 70 -0.94 -13.65 11.03
CA MET A 70 -1.65 -14.49 10.06
C MET A 70 -1.27 -14.14 8.61
N ASN A 71 -0.90 -12.88 8.35
CA ASN A 71 -0.50 -12.40 7.04
C ASN A 71 0.91 -12.86 6.62
N SER A 72 1.85 -13.08 7.56
CA SER A 72 3.22 -13.51 7.25
C SER A 72 3.28 -14.80 6.42
N LYS A 73 2.53 -15.85 6.78
CA LYS A 73 2.47 -17.11 6.00
C LYS A 73 1.95 -16.89 4.57
N THR A 74 0.95 -16.01 4.43
CA THR A 74 0.37 -15.66 3.14
C THR A 74 1.36 -14.89 2.28
N PHE A 75 2.07 -13.91 2.84
CA PHE A 75 3.13 -13.16 2.15
C PHE A 75 4.24 -14.10 1.69
N ARG A 76 4.77 -14.94 2.59
CA ARG A 76 5.82 -15.90 2.24
C ARG A 76 5.42 -16.82 1.08
N ARG A 77 4.20 -17.39 1.11
CA ARG A 77 3.69 -18.26 0.03
C ARG A 77 3.58 -17.51 -1.30
N ARG A 78 3.12 -16.25 -1.28
CA ARG A 78 2.99 -15.42 -2.47
C ARG A 78 4.36 -15.04 -3.04
N LEU A 79 5.31 -14.66 -2.19
CA LEU A 79 6.69 -14.33 -2.57
C LEU A 79 7.40 -15.54 -3.21
N LEU A 80 7.31 -16.73 -2.60
CA LEU A 80 7.87 -17.96 -3.20
C LEU A 80 7.22 -18.30 -4.56
N THR A 81 5.93 -18.01 -4.73
CA THR A 81 5.25 -18.20 -6.02
C THR A 81 5.73 -17.17 -7.05
N ALA A 82 5.90 -15.91 -6.65
CA ALA A 82 6.46 -14.87 -7.51
C ALA A 82 7.89 -15.21 -7.94
N GLN A 83 8.77 -15.61 -7.01
CA GLN A 83 10.14 -16.02 -7.29
C GLN A 83 10.21 -17.13 -8.34
N ARG A 84 9.41 -18.19 -8.18
CA ARG A 84 9.32 -19.29 -9.16
C ARG A 84 8.86 -18.82 -10.54
N LYS A 85 7.91 -17.89 -10.61
CA LYS A 85 7.38 -17.36 -11.87
C LYS A 85 8.33 -16.38 -12.55
N LEU A 86 9.03 -15.56 -11.77
CA LEU A 86 10.02 -14.60 -12.27
C LEU A 86 11.28 -15.27 -12.80
N ARG A 87 11.56 -16.52 -12.38
CA ARG A 87 12.78 -17.27 -12.75
C ARG A 87 14.04 -16.43 -12.53
N SER A 88 14.05 -15.66 -11.44
CA SER A 88 15.14 -14.76 -11.07
C SER A 88 15.68 -15.14 -9.71
N ASP A 89 17.01 -15.22 -9.62
CA ASP A 89 17.74 -15.44 -8.37
C ASP A 89 17.90 -14.14 -7.57
N ARG A 90 17.56 -12.99 -8.17
CA ARG A 90 17.63 -11.65 -7.55
C ARG A 90 16.34 -10.86 -7.78
N PRO A 91 15.20 -11.30 -7.22
CA PRO A 91 13.94 -10.59 -7.36
C PRO A 91 13.98 -9.22 -6.66
N LEU A 92 13.47 -8.19 -7.33
CA LEU A 92 13.24 -6.87 -6.75
C LEU A 92 11.80 -6.76 -6.27
N LEU A 93 11.60 -6.12 -5.11
CA LEU A 93 10.28 -5.93 -4.51
C LEU A 93 10.06 -4.45 -4.16
N LEU A 94 8.95 -3.90 -4.64
CA LEU A 94 8.34 -2.67 -4.14
C LEU A 94 6.95 -3.01 -3.60
N ASP A 95 6.70 -2.72 -2.33
CA ASP A 95 5.40 -2.88 -1.68
C ASP A 95 4.75 -1.51 -1.45
N VAL A 96 3.66 -1.21 -2.15
CA VAL A 96 2.94 0.06 -2.07
C VAL A 96 1.76 -0.09 -1.11
N GLY A 97 1.71 0.74 -0.06
CA GLY A 97 0.86 0.49 1.10
C GLY A 97 1.44 -0.63 1.97
N CYS A 98 2.75 -0.58 2.22
CA CYS A 98 3.47 -1.66 2.91
C CYS A 98 3.09 -1.80 4.39
N ALA A 99 2.25 -0.90 4.92
CA ALA A 99 1.85 -0.86 6.32
C ALA A 99 3.08 -0.96 7.25
N LEU A 100 3.05 -1.91 8.20
CA LEU A 100 4.12 -2.15 9.16
C LEU A 100 5.29 -2.99 8.60
N GLY A 101 5.23 -3.40 7.33
CA GLY A 101 6.36 -3.97 6.59
C GLY A 101 6.52 -5.49 6.66
N ASP A 102 5.50 -6.26 7.06
CA ASP A 102 5.59 -7.72 7.18
C ASP A 102 5.98 -8.43 5.87
N CYS A 103 5.42 -7.98 4.74
CA CYS A 103 5.76 -8.54 3.43
C CYS A 103 7.25 -8.34 3.10
N LEU A 104 7.78 -7.13 3.38
CA LEU A 104 9.20 -6.81 3.20
C LEU A 104 10.08 -7.66 4.13
N LEU A 105 9.65 -7.89 5.37
CA LEU A 105 10.35 -8.75 6.31
C LEU A 105 10.40 -10.20 5.81
N GLU A 106 9.29 -10.73 5.31
CA GLU A 106 9.25 -12.07 4.71
C GLU A 106 10.13 -12.17 3.46
N ALA A 107 10.19 -11.14 2.63
CA ALA A 107 11.10 -11.09 1.49
C ALA A 107 12.57 -11.13 1.94
N LYS A 108 12.94 -10.37 2.99
CA LYS A 108 14.29 -10.43 3.57
C LYS A 108 14.62 -11.82 4.13
N LYS A 109 13.68 -12.47 4.83
CA LYS A 109 13.85 -13.86 5.31
C LYS A 109 14.00 -14.88 4.19
N LEU A 110 13.54 -14.56 2.98
CA LEU A 110 13.72 -15.38 1.78
C LEU A 110 15.04 -15.04 1.05
N GLY A 111 15.85 -14.12 1.57
CA GLY A 111 17.13 -13.72 0.97
C GLY A 111 17.01 -12.71 -0.17
N TRP A 112 15.85 -12.04 -0.33
CA TRP A 112 15.68 -11.04 -1.37
C TRP A 112 16.50 -9.78 -1.02
N GLU A 113 17.26 -9.29 -1.99
CA GLU A 113 18.12 -8.12 -1.81
C GLU A 113 17.30 -6.82 -1.87
N ASN A 114 17.43 -5.99 -0.83
CA ASN A 114 16.88 -4.62 -0.76
C ASN A 114 15.36 -4.47 -1.12
N PRO A 115 14.43 -5.18 -0.47
CA PRO A 115 13.00 -4.93 -0.67
C PRO A 115 12.62 -3.53 -0.16
N GLN A 116 11.85 -2.79 -0.96
CA GLN A 116 11.45 -1.40 -0.70
C GLN A 116 9.94 -1.30 -0.39
N GLY A 117 9.58 -0.35 0.46
CA GLY A 117 8.19 -0.08 0.82
C GLY A 117 7.83 1.39 0.72
N LEU A 118 6.60 1.67 0.32
CA LEU A 118 5.99 3.00 0.32
C LEU A 118 4.76 2.99 1.22
N GLU A 119 4.71 3.88 2.19
CA GLU A 119 3.60 4.00 3.14
C GLU A 119 3.31 5.47 3.43
N VAL A 120 2.04 5.85 3.45
CA VAL A 120 1.61 7.24 3.66
C VAL A 120 1.35 7.54 5.14
N SER A 121 1.06 6.51 5.93
CA SER A 121 0.85 6.64 7.37
C SER A 121 2.15 6.90 8.12
N GLU A 122 2.29 8.09 8.70
CA GLU A 122 3.41 8.41 9.60
C GLU A 122 3.50 7.43 10.78
N TYR A 123 2.35 7.00 11.30
CA TYR A 123 2.30 6.01 12.38
C TYR A 123 2.97 4.69 11.98
N ALA A 124 2.59 4.15 10.82
CA ALA A 124 3.15 2.90 10.34
C ALA A 124 4.63 3.06 9.97
N ASP A 125 5.02 4.24 9.48
CA ASP A 125 6.40 4.55 9.15
C ASP A 125 7.33 4.55 10.38
N GLN A 126 6.90 5.20 11.46
CA GLN A 126 7.68 5.30 12.71
C GLN A 126 7.83 3.97 13.46
N LYS A 127 6.89 3.04 13.28
CA LYS A 127 6.90 1.72 13.93
C LYS A 127 7.77 0.68 13.23
N LYS A 128 8.40 1.00 12.09
CA LYS A 128 9.17 0.05 11.27
C LYS A 128 10.41 -0.50 11.99
N GLY A 129 10.50 -1.83 12.07
CA GLY A 129 11.69 -2.58 12.50
C GLY A 129 12.58 -3.08 11.35
N VAL A 130 12.48 -2.52 10.14
CA VAL A 130 13.15 -3.06 8.94
C VAL A 130 13.75 -1.93 8.09
N ALA A 131 15.04 -2.06 7.78
CA ALA A 131 15.96 -1.07 7.18
C ALA A 131 15.34 0.00 6.25
N LYS A 132 15.76 1.26 6.49
CA LYS A 132 15.55 2.46 5.67
C LYS A 132 15.75 2.17 4.17
N GLY A 133 14.63 2.08 3.45
CA GLY A 133 14.55 2.16 1.99
C GLY A 133 13.41 3.07 1.54
N LEU A 134 12.96 3.95 2.44
CA LEU A 134 11.87 4.89 2.22
C LEU A 134 12.36 6.02 1.34
N LEU A 135 11.87 6.06 0.11
CA LEU A 135 11.68 7.34 -0.55
C LEU A 135 10.47 7.97 0.13
N PRO A 136 10.61 9.02 0.95
CA PRO A 136 9.47 9.78 1.42
C PRO A 136 8.63 10.20 0.19
N PHE A 137 7.36 9.86 0.19
CA PHE A 137 6.42 10.40 -0.78
C PHE A 137 6.26 11.89 -0.48
N PHE A 138 7.06 12.73 -1.14
CA PHE A 138 6.85 14.18 -1.13
C PHE A 138 5.84 14.52 -2.24
N PRO A 139 4.59 14.90 -1.92
CA PRO A 139 3.71 15.49 -2.91
C PRO A 139 4.32 16.84 -3.31
N GLY A 140 4.89 16.89 -4.52
CA GLY A 140 5.41 18.12 -5.11
C GLY A 140 6.89 18.39 -4.83
N LYS A 141 7.76 17.81 -5.68
CA LYS A 141 8.87 18.50 -6.37
C LYS A 141 9.58 17.50 -7.29
N ASN A 142 9.43 17.72 -8.59
CA ASN A 142 10.28 17.10 -9.60
C ASN A 142 11.75 17.45 -9.32
N SER A 143 12.55 16.47 -8.91
CA SER A 143 13.97 16.40 -9.26
C SER A 143 14.54 15.03 -8.93
N ILE A 144 14.55 14.14 -9.92
CA ILE A 144 15.51 13.04 -9.96
C ILE A 144 16.84 13.70 -10.36
N LYS A 145 17.79 13.84 -9.43
CA LYS A 145 19.19 14.05 -9.78
C LYS A 145 19.90 12.72 -9.66
N ASN A 146 20.29 12.18 -10.82
CA ASN A 146 21.19 11.04 -10.97
C ASN A 146 22.53 11.33 -10.28
N GLY A 147 23.15 10.30 -9.71
CA GLY A 147 24.60 10.28 -9.52
C GLY A 147 25.06 9.95 -8.10
N ALA A 148 25.62 8.74 -7.99
CA ALA A 148 26.53 8.21 -6.98
C ALA A 148 27.08 9.17 -5.89
N LEU A 149 27.03 8.70 -4.65
CA LEU A 149 27.97 9.16 -3.61
C LEU A 149 28.68 7.96 -2.98
N THR A 150 29.94 7.83 -3.40
CA THR A 150 30.99 7.01 -2.82
C THR A 150 31.31 7.44 -1.38
N LYS A 151 31.70 6.45 -0.57
CA LYS A 151 32.14 6.59 0.83
C LYS A 151 33.23 7.66 1.00
N ALA A 152 33.14 8.43 2.08
CA ALA A 152 34.30 9.05 2.72
C ALA A 152 34.20 8.83 4.25
N LYS A 153 35.22 8.17 4.83
CA LYS A 153 35.49 8.15 6.27
C LYS A 153 36.22 9.45 6.63
N PRO A 154 35.95 10.10 7.76
CA PRO A 154 36.89 11.07 8.30
C PRO A 154 37.85 10.40 9.30
N VAL A 155 39.07 10.91 9.26
CA VAL A 155 40.10 10.85 10.31
C VAL A 155 39.64 11.70 11.49
#